data_AF-A0A0W0WIS5-F1
#
_entry.id   AF-A0A0W0WIS5-F1
#
_cell.length_a   1.000
_cell.length_b   1.000
_cell.length_c   1.000
_cell.angle_alpha   90.00
_cell.angle_beta   90.00
_cell.angle_gamma   90.00
#
_symmetry.space_group_name_H-M   'P 1'
#
loop_
_entity.id
_entity.type
_entity.pdbx_description
1 polymer ?
#
loop_
_entity_poly.entity_id
_entity_poly.type
_entity_poly.pdbx_seq_one_letter_code
_entity_poly.pdbx_strand_id
1 'polypeptide(L)'
;MKKVLRFEMKQNLRRPTRIYVKSPDLKTSYGYFHADNPSSFDGWSQLSEEQTTELVLFIQNIEAINALLGSEASNKLMDFRFRLPIDFVATLHELTSLFNHQNIKYNFFEAALTGIIQQMKMATVQLNDEKKQQALTLLDKIGLATYKKLDLTSPLQAVFSELLAVHNKSEKLHKKALALFDKDKSYSPKAIEGMASGESQPAKWLVACAIDVLIEERLPILERCLNDNELFLLWAKPLLDHQFNRELLLNKIRALSWHSMEQIVVSYHPKAHPS
;
A
#
# COMPACT_ATOMS: atom_id res chain seq x y z
N MET A 1 -2.92 17.40 19.96
CA MET A 1 -2.73 16.30 20.93
C MET A 1 -1.46 16.51 21.73
N LYS A 2 -1.51 16.33 23.06
CA LYS A 2 -0.32 16.36 23.93
C LYS A 2 0.34 14.99 23.84
N LYS A 3 1.65 14.91 23.56
CA LYS A 3 2.36 13.62 23.55
C LYS A 3 2.26 12.96 24.92
N VAL A 4 1.78 11.72 24.97
CA VAL A 4 1.62 10.97 26.23
C VAL A 4 2.74 9.96 26.44
N LEU A 5 3.55 9.70 25.42
CA LEU A 5 4.80 8.95 25.51
C LEU A 5 5.99 9.75 25.01
N ARG A 6 7.17 9.36 25.52
CA ARG A 6 8.47 9.79 25.03
C ARG A 6 9.29 8.55 24.68
N PHE A 7 9.75 8.51 23.43
CA PHE A 7 10.60 7.45 22.92
C PHE A 7 12.06 7.92 22.95
N GLU A 8 12.85 7.33 23.83
CA GLU A 8 14.28 7.63 23.94
C GLU A 8 15.10 6.56 23.23
N MET A 9 15.91 6.98 22.27
CA MET A 9 16.66 6.09 21.40
C MET A 9 18.11 6.02 21.86
N LYS A 10 18.59 4.80 22.07
CA LYS A 10 20.00 4.54 22.36
C LYS A 10 20.61 3.73 21.23
N GLN A 11 21.27 4.44 20.32
CA GLN A 11 22.01 3.84 19.21
C GLN A 11 23.28 3.17 19.73
N ASN A 12 23.64 2.05 19.11
CA ASN A 12 24.87 1.33 19.39
C ASN A 12 25.48 0.86 18.06
N LEU A 13 26.78 1.06 17.86
CA LEU A 13 27.46 0.69 16.61
C LEU A 13 27.43 -0.83 16.35
N ARG A 14 27.24 -1.66 17.38
CA ARG A 14 27.32 -3.14 17.28
C ARG A 14 26.01 -3.85 17.65
N ARG A 15 24.96 -3.13 18.04
CA ARG A 15 23.69 -3.72 18.49
C ARG A 15 22.50 -2.94 17.93
N PRO A 16 21.36 -3.60 17.69
CA PRO A 16 20.14 -2.92 17.26
C PRO A 16 19.76 -1.79 18.22
N THR A 17 19.28 -0.68 17.65
CA THR A 17 18.89 0.52 18.40
C THR A 17 17.86 0.14 19.44
N ARG A 18 18.14 0.48 20.70
CA ARG A 18 17.21 0.24 21.80
C ARG A 18 16.33 1.47 21.97
N ILE A 19 15.02 1.24 22.03
CA ILE A 19 14.01 2.28 22.17
C ILE A 19 13.36 2.11 23.53
N TYR A 20 13.54 3.10 24.40
CA TYR A 20 12.92 3.15 25.72
C TYR A 20 11.59 3.90 25.64
N VAL A 21 10.54 3.30 26.21
CA VAL A 21 9.20 3.89 26.29
C VAL A 21 9.06 4.53 27.67
N LYS A 22 8.96 5.86 27.71
CA LYS A 22 8.94 6.64 28.95
C LYS A 22 7.75 7.60 28.99
N SER A 23 7.42 8.07 30.20
CA SER A 23 6.50 9.19 30.38
C SER A 23 7.09 10.48 29.78
N PRO A 24 6.26 11.49 29.45
CA PRO A 24 6.74 12.74 28.84
C PRO A 24 7.74 13.50 29.74
N ASP A 25 7.57 13.40 31.06
CA ASP A 25 8.43 13.99 32.08
C ASP A 25 9.67 13.13 32.41
N LEU A 26 9.87 12.01 31.71
CA LEU A 26 10.98 11.07 31.86
C LEU A 26 11.07 10.35 33.22
N LYS A 27 10.09 10.52 34.12
CA LYS A 27 10.13 9.93 35.46
C LYS A 27 9.79 8.45 35.47
N THR A 28 8.89 8.02 34.60
CA THR A 28 8.43 6.64 34.50
C THR A 28 9.00 6.00 33.25
N SER A 29 9.59 4.82 33.40
CA SER A 29 10.00 3.97 32.28
C SER A 29 9.07 2.77 32.22
N TYR A 30 8.33 2.64 31.13
CA TYR A 30 7.38 1.55 30.91
C TYR A 30 8.05 0.30 30.33
N GLY A 31 9.26 0.44 29.77
CA GLY A 31 10.04 -0.68 29.25
C GLY A 31 10.92 -0.25 28.08
N TYR A 32 11.41 -1.23 27.34
CA TYR A 32 12.14 -0.99 26.09
C TYR A 32 11.93 -2.12 25.09
N PHE A 33 12.24 -1.85 23.83
CA PHE A 33 12.33 -2.86 22.78
C PHE A 33 13.49 -2.53 21.85
N HIS A 34 13.78 -3.45 20.93
CA HIS A 34 14.80 -3.26 19.90
C HIS A 34 14.15 -2.88 18.57
N ALA A 35 14.75 -1.95 17.83
CA ALA A 35 14.18 -1.43 16.58
C ALA A 35 14.00 -2.52 15.49
N ASP A 36 14.79 -3.59 15.52
CA ASP A 36 14.69 -4.75 14.63
C ASP A 36 13.70 -5.81 15.13
N ASN A 37 13.22 -5.71 16.38
CA ASN A 37 12.18 -6.56 16.94
C ASN A 37 11.21 -5.73 17.81
N PRO A 38 10.35 -4.88 17.20
CA PRO A 38 9.42 -4.02 17.92
C PRO A 38 8.44 -4.79 18.82
N SER A 39 8.04 -5.99 18.40
CA SER A 39 7.17 -6.89 19.16
C SER A 39 7.75 -7.38 20.50
N SER A 40 9.04 -7.16 20.76
CA SER A 40 9.68 -7.55 22.03
C SER A 40 9.31 -6.67 23.23
N PHE A 41 8.54 -5.60 23.04
CA PHE A 41 8.08 -4.77 24.16
C PHE A 41 7.18 -5.57 25.09
N ASP A 42 7.54 -5.64 26.37
CA ASP A 42 6.84 -6.40 27.42
C ASP A 42 6.04 -5.51 28.39
N GLY A 43 6.20 -4.19 28.30
CA GLY A 43 5.56 -3.19 29.15
C GLY A 43 4.11 -2.85 28.84
N TRP A 44 3.43 -3.59 27.95
CA TRP A 44 2.08 -3.25 27.47
C TRP A 44 1.05 -3.11 28.60
N SER A 45 1.12 -3.95 29.63
CA SER A 45 0.19 -3.92 30.76
C SER A 45 0.32 -2.68 31.65
N GLN A 46 1.38 -1.88 31.46
CA GLN A 46 1.64 -0.67 32.24
C GLN A 46 1.13 0.60 31.54
N LEU A 47 0.62 0.47 30.31
CA LEU A 47 0.17 1.59 29.49
C LEU A 47 -1.33 1.81 29.63
N SER A 48 -1.72 3.08 29.67
CA SER A 48 -3.12 3.46 29.41
C SER A 48 -3.50 3.18 27.94
N GLU A 49 -4.79 3.23 27.62
CA GLU A 49 -5.27 3.06 26.26
C GLU A 49 -4.68 4.09 25.29
N GLU A 50 -4.62 5.36 25.70
CA GLU A 50 -4.06 6.44 24.88
C GLU A 50 -2.56 6.22 24.58
N GLN A 51 -1.81 5.78 25.60
CA GLN A 51 -0.39 5.43 25.47
C GLN A 51 -0.19 4.18 24.62
N THR A 52 -1.06 3.19 24.75
CA THR A 52 -1.03 1.96 23.94
C THR A 52 -1.21 2.31 22.47
N THR A 53 -2.21 3.13 22.14
CA THR A 53 -2.45 3.58 20.76
C THR A 53 -1.27 4.40 20.21
N GLU A 54 -0.68 5.30 20.99
CA GLU A 54 0.53 6.05 20.58
C GLU A 54 1.72 5.11 20.31
N LEU A 55 1.94 4.09 21.17
CA LEU A 55 3.00 3.12 20.98
C LEU A 55 2.75 2.21 19.76
N VAL A 56 1.50 1.78 19.53
CA VAL A 56 1.13 0.98 18.35
C VAL A 56 1.46 1.73 17.07
N LEU A 57 1.06 3.00 16.95
CA LEU A 57 1.41 3.83 15.79
C LEU A 57 2.93 3.97 15.61
N PHE A 58 3.66 4.17 16.71
CA PHE A 58 5.11 4.27 16.67
C PHE A 58 5.78 2.97 16.18
N ILE A 59 5.32 1.80 16.66
CA ILE A 59 5.79 0.48 16.26
C ILE A 59 5.47 0.20 14.79
N GLN A 60 4.24 0.48 14.34
CA GLN A 60 3.82 0.28 12.95
C GLN A 60 4.74 0.99 11.95
N ASN A 61 5.19 2.20 12.29
CA ASN A 61 6.15 2.92 11.45
C ASN A 61 7.50 2.18 11.36
N ILE A 62 8.01 1.66 12.48
CA ILE A 62 9.26 0.89 12.51
C ILE A 62 9.13 -0.38 11.68
N GLU A 63 8.04 -1.10 11.86
CA GLU A 63 7.76 -2.33 11.13
C GLU A 63 7.67 -2.09 9.62
N ALA A 64 6.97 -1.02 9.21
CA ALA A 64 6.89 -0.63 7.80
C ALA A 64 8.26 -0.33 7.20
N ILE A 65 9.12 0.40 7.93
CA ILE A 65 10.48 0.71 7.49
C ILE A 65 11.32 -0.57 7.38
N ASN A 66 11.28 -1.44 8.39
CA ASN A 66 12.01 -2.70 8.38
C ASN A 66 11.58 -3.61 7.22
N ALA A 67 10.27 -3.71 6.96
CA ALA A 67 9.72 -4.54 5.89
C ALA A 67 10.16 -4.05 4.50
N LEU A 68 10.12 -2.74 4.28
CA LEU A 68 10.36 -2.14 2.96
C LEU A 68 11.85 -1.90 2.69
N LEU A 69 12.62 -1.45 3.69
CA LEU A 69 14.02 -1.01 3.55
C LEU A 69 15.03 -1.93 4.24
N GLY A 70 14.57 -2.99 4.91
CA GLY A 70 15.40 -3.93 5.66
C GLY A 70 15.59 -3.53 7.13
N SER A 71 15.87 -4.51 7.99
CA SER A 71 16.00 -4.33 9.45
C SER A 71 17.15 -3.40 9.86
N GLU A 72 18.17 -3.24 9.01
CA GLU A 72 19.24 -2.27 9.24
C GLU A 72 18.80 -0.81 9.05
N ALA A 73 17.72 -0.57 8.31
CA ALA A 73 17.25 0.79 8.02
C ALA A 73 16.76 1.50 9.29
N SER A 74 16.07 0.78 10.18
CA SER A 74 15.62 1.36 11.44
C SER A 74 16.76 1.76 12.37
N ASN A 75 17.93 1.12 12.27
CA ASN A 75 19.12 1.51 13.02
C ASN A 75 19.74 2.83 12.56
N LYS A 76 19.39 3.29 11.34
CA LYS A 76 19.87 4.54 10.75
C LYS A 76 18.87 5.69 10.93
N LEU A 77 17.70 5.43 11.52
CA LEU A 77 16.70 6.45 11.77
C LEU A 77 17.14 7.36 12.90
N MET A 78 17.24 8.66 12.58
CA MET A 78 17.48 9.73 13.54
C MET A 78 16.17 10.31 14.10
N ASP A 79 15.08 10.18 13.35
CA ASP A 79 13.71 10.52 13.77
C ASP A 79 12.77 9.44 13.22
N PHE A 80 11.97 8.86 14.10
CA PHE A 80 11.01 7.80 13.78
C PHE A 80 9.59 8.36 13.60
N ARG A 81 9.43 9.68 13.45
CA ARG A 81 8.12 10.32 13.35
C ARG A 81 7.88 10.83 11.94
N PHE A 82 6.79 10.37 11.34
CA PHE A 82 6.17 11.07 10.23
C PHE A 82 5.59 12.40 10.74
N ARG A 83 5.99 13.51 10.10
CA ARG A 83 5.46 14.83 10.44
C ARG A 83 4.15 15.03 9.69
N LEU A 84 3.05 15.03 10.43
CA LEU A 84 1.69 15.22 9.91
C LEU A 84 1.00 16.37 10.65
N PRO A 85 -0.01 17.02 10.03
CA PRO A 85 -0.84 18.02 10.70
C PRO A 85 -1.45 17.45 11.98
N ILE A 86 -1.59 18.31 13.00
CA ILE A 86 -2.01 17.86 14.34
C ILE A 86 -3.40 17.22 14.34
N ASP A 87 -4.31 17.73 13.51
CA ASP A 87 -5.66 17.19 13.38
C ASP A 87 -5.64 15.83 12.70
N PHE A 88 -4.76 15.64 11.71
CA PHE A 88 -4.58 14.34 11.04
C PHE A 88 -4.04 13.28 12.00
N VAL A 89 -3.08 13.67 12.86
CA VAL A 89 -2.56 12.78 13.91
C VAL A 89 -3.65 12.40 14.90
N ALA A 90 -4.52 13.34 15.29
CA ALA A 90 -5.65 13.06 16.17
C ALA A 90 -6.61 12.05 15.52
N THR A 91 -6.99 12.26 14.26
CA THR A 91 -7.84 11.31 13.51
C THR A 91 -7.22 9.92 13.41
N LEU A 92 -5.92 9.82 13.11
CA LEU A 92 -5.20 8.54 13.06
C LEU A 92 -5.23 7.81 14.40
N HIS A 93 -5.04 8.55 15.50
CA HIS A 93 -5.08 7.98 16.84
C HIS A 93 -6.47 7.45 17.18
N GLU A 94 -7.53 8.24 16.96
CA GLU A 94 -8.92 7.82 17.18
C GLU A 94 -9.28 6.57 16.36
N LEU A 95 -8.97 6.56 15.06
CA LEU A 95 -9.22 5.40 14.20
C LEU A 95 -8.42 4.17 14.65
N THR A 96 -7.17 4.35 15.08
CA THR A 96 -6.32 3.25 15.53
C THR A 96 -6.85 2.64 16.83
N SER A 97 -7.35 3.45 17.77
CA SER A 97 -8.04 2.93 18.97
C SER A 97 -9.25 2.06 18.56
N LEU A 98 -10.09 2.54 17.63
CA LEU A 98 -11.24 1.77 17.14
C LEU A 98 -10.82 0.45 16.48
N PHE A 99 -9.76 0.46 15.67
CA PHE A 99 -9.24 -0.74 15.01
C PHE A 99 -8.65 -1.74 16.00
N ASN A 100 -7.91 -1.26 17.01
CA ASN A 100 -7.36 -2.10 18.07
C ASN A 100 -8.47 -2.82 18.85
N HIS A 101 -9.57 -2.13 19.19
CA HIS A 101 -10.71 -2.75 19.87
C HIS A 101 -11.37 -3.89 19.07
N GLN A 102 -11.32 -3.82 17.74
CA GLN A 102 -11.89 -4.83 16.86
C GLN A 102 -10.86 -5.84 16.35
N ASN A 103 -9.61 -5.79 16.84
CA ASN A 103 -8.48 -6.60 16.35
C ASN A 103 -8.26 -6.47 14.83
N ILE A 104 -8.58 -5.31 14.25
CA ILE A 104 -8.36 -5.03 12.83
C ILE A 104 -6.89 -4.69 12.64
N LYS A 105 -6.18 -5.50 11.86
CA LYS A 105 -4.79 -5.22 11.48
C LYS A 105 -4.76 -4.18 10.36
N TYR A 106 -4.11 -3.05 10.61
CA TYR A 106 -3.94 -1.98 9.64
C TYR A 106 -2.59 -1.30 9.88
N ASN A 107 -1.86 -0.92 8.81
CA ASN A 107 -0.61 -0.15 8.92
C ASN A 107 -0.60 1.03 7.92
N PHE A 108 -0.87 2.23 8.42
CA PHE A 108 -0.90 3.46 7.61
C PHE A 108 0.47 3.80 7.02
N PHE A 109 1.54 3.50 7.76
CA PHE A 109 2.91 3.86 7.36
C PHE A 109 3.41 2.98 6.23
N GLU A 110 3.03 1.70 6.21
CA GLU A 110 3.37 0.79 5.12
C GLU A 110 2.77 1.25 3.79
N ALA A 111 1.47 1.61 3.79
CA ALA A 111 0.81 2.14 2.61
C ALA A 111 1.46 3.45 2.14
N ALA A 112 1.72 4.38 3.06
CA ALA A 112 2.34 5.66 2.74
C ALA A 112 3.77 5.51 2.17
N LEU A 113 4.62 4.71 2.83
CA LEU A 113 5.99 4.45 2.38
C LEU A 113 6.02 3.73 1.03
N THR A 114 5.13 2.76 0.83
CA THR A 114 4.98 2.08 -0.46
C THR A 114 4.61 3.07 -1.56
N GLY A 115 3.65 3.96 -1.31
CA GLY A 115 3.29 5.03 -2.25
C GLY A 115 4.46 5.95 -2.58
N ILE A 116 5.23 6.40 -1.58
CA ILE A 116 6.43 7.24 -1.77
C ILE A 116 7.45 6.51 -2.67
N ILE A 117 7.78 5.25 -2.35
CA ILE A 117 8.74 4.44 -3.11
C ILE A 117 8.29 4.30 -4.58
N GLN A 118 7.00 4.08 -4.81
CA GLN A 118 6.46 3.97 -6.16
C GLN A 118 6.57 5.28 -6.94
N GLN A 119 6.20 6.41 -6.32
CA GLN A 119 6.32 7.73 -6.94
C GLN A 119 7.79 8.04 -7.30
N MET A 120 8.74 7.69 -6.43
CA MET A 120 10.17 7.81 -6.73
C MET A 120 10.59 6.98 -7.96
N LYS A 121 10.14 5.72 -8.04
CA LYS A 121 10.45 4.82 -9.16
C LYS A 121 9.86 5.33 -10.48
N MET A 122 8.64 5.85 -10.45
CA MET A 122 7.99 6.38 -11.65
C MET A 122 8.63 7.66 -12.15
N ALA A 123 8.89 8.61 -11.26
CA ALA A 123 9.63 9.82 -11.61
C ALA A 123 11.01 9.46 -12.23
N THR A 124 11.65 8.41 -11.72
CA THR A 124 12.92 7.91 -12.27
C THR A 124 12.78 7.39 -13.70
N VAL A 125 11.66 6.75 -14.05
CA VAL A 125 11.40 6.24 -15.42
C VAL A 125 11.28 7.38 -16.43
N GLN A 126 10.81 8.56 -16.00
CA GLN A 126 10.65 9.75 -16.84
C GLN A 126 11.97 10.48 -17.15
N LEU A 127 13.07 10.12 -16.47
CA LEU A 127 14.38 10.71 -16.71
C LEU A 127 15.00 10.21 -18.02
N ASN A 128 15.81 11.06 -18.65
CA ASN A 128 16.65 10.68 -19.79
C ASN A 128 17.78 9.73 -19.36
N ASP A 129 18.37 8.98 -20.31
CA ASP A 129 19.21 7.81 -20.01
C ASP A 129 20.34 8.05 -19.01
N GLU A 130 21.10 9.16 -19.14
CA GLU A 130 22.18 9.47 -18.21
C GLU A 130 21.68 9.75 -16.78
N LYS A 131 20.65 10.61 -16.64
CA LYS A 131 20.08 10.95 -15.33
C LYS A 131 19.29 9.78 -14.73
N LYS A 132 18.68 8.96 -15.58
CA LYS A 132 17.98 7.73 -15.18
C LYS A 132 18.97 6.74 -14.58
N GLN A 133 20.14 6.56 -15.18
CA GLN A 133 21.16 5.66 -14.64
C GLN A 133 21.68 6.18 -13.28
N GLN A 134 21.87 7.49 -13.14
CA GLN A 134 22.22 8.11 -11.86
C GLN A 134 21.12 7.88 -10.80
N ALA A 135 19.86 8.10 -11.14
CA ALA A 135 18.73 7.90 -10.24
C ALA A 135 18.54 6.43 -9.84
N LEU A 136 18.70 5.49 -10.77
CA LEU A 136 18.69 4.06 -10.46
C LEU A 136 19.81 3.68 -9.49
N THR A 137 21.01 4.25 -9.65
CA THR A 137 22.12 4.06 -8.71
C THR A 137 21.79 4.60 -7.32
N LEU A 138 21.06 5.72 -7.22
CA LEU A 138 20.61 6.27 -5.94
C LEU A 138 19.57 5.36 -5.26
N LEU A 139 18.62 4.81 -6.03
CA LEU A 139 17.64 3.84 -5.52
C LEU A 139 18.32 2.54 -5.07
N ASP A 140 19.37 2.10 -5.74
CA ASP A 140 20.08 0.86 -5.41
C ASP A 140 20.79 0.95 -4.05
N LYS A 141 21.37 2.10 -3.73
CA LYS A 141 22.02 2.37 -2.44
C LYS A 141 21.12 2.17 -1.23
N ILE A 142 19.80 2.27 -1.39
CA ILE A 142 18.81 2.07 -0.33
C ILE A 142 17.99 0.79 -0.54
N GLY A 143 18.49 -0.14 -1.36
CA GLY A 143 17.83 -1.43 -1.61
C GLY A 143 16.53 -1.34 -2.40
N LEU A 144 16.29 -0.22 -3.10
CA LEU A 144 15.07 0.02 -3.87
C LEU A 144 15.23 -0.22 -5.38
N ALA A 145 16.45 -0.38 -5.91
CA ALA A 145 16.66 -0.66 -7.34
C ALA A 145 16.42 -2.13 -7.70
N THR A 146 16.56 -3.05 -6.75
CA THR A 146 16.07 -4.41 -6.97
C THR A 146 14.55 -4.35 -7.03
N TYR A 147 14.01 -4.78 -8.18
CA TYR A 147 12.59 -4.92 -8.42
C TYR A 147 12.04 -6.02 -7.49
N LYS A 148 11.76 -5.69 -6.22
CA LYS A 148 10.80 -6.46 -5.44
C LYS A 148 9.48 -6.33 -6.19
N LYS A 149 9.00 -7.44 -6.75
CA LYS A 149 7.69 -7.56 -7.38
C LYS A 149 6.69 -6.94 -6.40
N LEU A 150 5.97 -5.91 -6.86
CA LEU A 150 5.00 -5.19 -6.05
C LEU A 150 4.06 -6.19 -5.37
N ASP A 151 3.92 -6.13 -4.04
CA ASP A 151 2.90 -6.92 -3.37
C ASP A 151 1.55 -6.22 -3.56
N LEU A 152 0.75 -6.79 -4.46
CA LEU A 152 -0.58 -6.30 -4.82
C LEU A 152 -1.67 -7.12 -4.13
N THR A 153 -1.31 -7.95 -3.14
CA THR A 153 -2.24 -8.87 -2.48
C THR A 153 -3.37 -8.11 -1.78
N SER A 154 -3.06 -7.10 -0.97
CA SER A 154 -4.06 -6.29 -0.25
C SER A 154 -4.96 -5.47 -1.20
N PRO A 155 -4.41 -4.70 -2.18
CA PRO A 155 -5.23 -4.02 -3.19
C PRO A 155 -6.15 -4.97 -3.97
N LEU A 156 -5.67 -6.16 -4.31
CA LEU A 156 -6.46 -7.18 -5.01
C LEU A 156 -7.59 -7.70 -4.13
N GLN A 157 -7.32 -8.07 -2.88
CA GLN A 157 -8.36 -8.49 -1.92
C GLN A 157 -9.40 -7.40 -1.71
N ALA A 158 -9.00 -6.12 -1.64
CA ALA A 158 -9.91 -4.99 -1.51
C ALA A 158 -10.85 -4.89 -2.72
N VAL A 159 -10.32 -5.00 -3.95
CA VAL A 159 -11.14 -5.03 -5.18
C VAL A 159 -12.18 -6.14 -5.12
N PHE A 160 -11.78 -7.37 -4.76
CA PHE A 160 -12.72 -8.49 -4.73
C PHE A 160 -13.71 -8.39 -3.56
N SER A 161 -13.30 -7.82 -2.43
CA SER A 161 -14.20 -7.54 -1.30
C SER A 161 -15.28 -6.54 -1.69
N GLU A 162 -14.92 -5.46 -2.38
CA GLU A 162 -15.90 -4.48 -2.85
C GLU A 162 -16.79 -5.02 -3.96
N LEU A 163 -16.29 -5.97 -4.76
CA LEU A 163 -17.07 -6.65 -5.78
C LEU A 163 -18.14 -7.57 -5.17
N LEU A 164 -17.94 -8.12 -3.97
CA LEU A 164 -18.93 -8.99 -3.33
C LEU A 164 -20.27 -8.29 -3.10
N ALA A 165 -20.24 -6.97 -2.85
CA ALA A 165 -21.40 -6.13 -2.65
C ALA A 165 -22.09 -5.68 -3.96
N VAL A 166 -21.53 -5.98 -5.12
CA VAL A 166 -22.18 -5.71 -6.42
C VAL A 166 -23.22 -6.79 -6.72
N HIS A 167 -24.44 -6.36 -7.06
CA HIS A 167 -25.52 -7.26 -7.48
C HIS A 167 -25.20 -7.90 -8.85
N ASN A 168 -25.52 -9.19 -9.04
CA ASN A 168 -25.19 -9.96 -10.26
C ASN A 168 -23.70 -9.89 -10.65
N LYS A 169 -22.80 -9.88 -9.64
CA LYS A 169 -21.35 -9.77 -9.84
C LYS A 169 -20.77 -10.84 -10.78
N SER A 170 -21.27 -12.07 -10.72
CA SER A 170 -20.82 -13.18 -11.58
C SER A 170 -21.13 -12.91 -13.05
N GLU A 171 -22.35 -12.48 -13.35
CA GLU A 171 -22.80 -12.16 -14.71
C GLU A 171 -22.10 -10.92 -15.25
N LYS A 172 -21.91 -9.89 -14.42
CA LYS A 172 -21.18 -8.67 -14.79
C LYS A 172 -19.72 -8.96 -15.10
N LEU A 173 -19.05 -9.74 -14.24
CA LEU A 173 -17.68 -10.20 -14.50
C LEU A 173 -17.59 -10.98 -15.81
N HIS A 174 -18.52 -11.91 -16.04
CA HIS A 174 -18.54 -12.70 -17.27
C HIS A 174 -18.70 -11.82 -18.52
N LYS A 175 -19.61 -10.84 -18.49
CA LYS A 175 -19.77 -9.86 -19.58
C LYS A 175 -18.50 -9.06 -19.83
N LYS A 176 -17.80 -8.61 -18.78
CA LYS A 176 -16.52 -7.89 -18.90
C LYS A 176 -15.41 -8.78 -19.43
N ALA A 177 -15.36 -10.04 -19.00
CA ALA A 177 -14.38 -11.03 -19.46
C ALA A 177 -14.49 -11.26 -20.97
N LEU A 178 -15.71 -11.39 -21.48
CA LEU A 178 -15.98 -11.48 -22.93
C LEU A 178 -15.60 -10.17 -23.63
N ALA A 179 -16.10 -9.03 -23.17
CA ALA A 179 -15.95 -7.76 -23.88
C ALA A 179 -14.51 -7.22 -23.90
N LEU A 180 -13.73 -7.44 -22.84
CA LEU A 180 -12.40 -6.83 -22.68
C LEU A 180 -11.26 -7.79 -23.03
N PHE A 181 -11.46 -9.10 -22.88
CA PHE A 181 -10.39 -10.10 -22.99
C PHE A 181 -10.77 -11.33 -23.82
N ASP A 182 -11.96 -11.36 -24.43
CA ASP A 182 -12.46 -12.52 -25.18
C ASP A 182 -12.38 -13.84 -24.38
N LYS A 183 -12.71 -13.75 -23.09
CA LYS A 183 -12.73 -14.91 -22.17
C LYS A 183 -14.16 -15.32 -21.85
N ASP A 184 -14.57 -16.44 -22.44
CA ASP A 184 -15.79 -17.14 -22.05
C ASP A 184 -15.55 -17.94 -20.74
N LYS A 185 -15.45 -17.19 -19.63
CA LYS A 185 -15.32 -17.76 -18.28
C LYS A 185 -16.27 -17.06 -17.34
N SER A 186 -16.97 -17.86 -16.54
CA SER A 186 -17.82 -17.40 -15.44
C SER A 186 -17.25 -17.88 -14.11
N TYR A 187 -17.44 -17.09 -13.06
CA TYR A 187 -16.97 -17.38 -11.71
C TYR A 187 -18.15 -17.38 -10.76
N SER A 188 -18.28 -18.43 -9.95
CA SER A 188 -19.32 -18.51 -8.93
C SER A 188 -19.07 -17.50 -7.81
N PRO A 189 -20.12 -17.07 -7.08
CA PRO A 189 -19.96 -16.18 -5.93
C PRO A 189 -18.92 -16.67 -4.92
N LYS A 190 -18.89 -17.98 -4.65
CA LYS A 190 -17.91 -18.61 -3.75
C LYS A 190 -16.47 -18.49 -4.25
N ALA A 191 -16.24 -18.56 -5.56
CA ALA A 191 -14.91 -18.34 -6.12
C ALA A 191 -14.45 -16.89 -5.94
N ILE A 192 -15.37 -15.93 -6.06
CA ILE A 192 -15.10 -14.50 -5.82
C ILE A 192 -14.81 -14.26 -4.33
N GLU A 193 -15.54 -14.91 -3.42
CA GLU A 193 -15.28 -14.85 -1.97
C GLU A 193 -13.87 -15.36 -1.63
N GLY A 194 -13.44 -16.48 -2.22
CA GLY A 194 -12.09 -17.00 -2.04
C GLY A 194 -10.99 -16.06 -2.57
N MET A 195 -11.29 -15.21 -3.55
CA MET A 195 -10.36 -14.17 -4.01
C MET A 195 -10.34 -12.96 -3.06
N ALA A 196 -11.50 -12.61 -2.49
CA ALA A 196 -11.62 -11.55 -1.48
C ALA A 196 -10.89 -11.90 -0.18
N SER A 197 -10.96 -13.17 0.27
CA SER A 197 -10.26 -13.65 1.47
C SER A 197 -8.76 -13.94 1.24
N GLY A 198 -8.32 -14.01 -0.02
CA GLY A 198 -6.95 -14.38 -0.40
C GLY A 198 -6.66 -15.88 -0.43
N GLU A 199 -7.68 -16.73 -0.25
CA GLU A 199 -7.57 -18.18 -0.44
C GLU A 199 -7.19 -18.57 -1.87
N SER A 200 -7.53 -17.73 -2.85
CA SER A 200 -7.21 -17.94 -4.26
C SER A 200 -6.68 -16.69 -4.94
N GLN A 201 -5.73 -16.86 -5.87
CA GLN A 201 -5.11 -15.77 -6.61
C GLN A 201 -5.78 -15.64 -8.00
N PRO A 202 -6.48 -14.52 -8.30
CA PRO A 202 -7.10 -14.31 -9.59
C PRO A 202 -6.07 -14.00 -10.68
N ALA A 203 -6.44 -14.35 -11.93
CA ALA A 203 -5.65 -13.96 -13.09
C ALA A 203 -5.74 -12.44 -13.33
N LYS A 204 -4.68 -11.83 -13.87
CA LYS A 204 -4.60 -10.37 -14.10
C LYS A 204 -5.78 -9.80 -14.90
N TRP A 205 -6.22 -10.50 -15.94
CA TRP A 205 -7.35 -10.08 -16.77
C TRP A 205 -8.66 -10.06 -15.97
N LEU A 206 -8.83 -10.97 -15.00
CA LEU A 206 -10.00 -11.04 -14.15
C LEU A 206 -10.01 -9.87 -13.16
N VAL A 207 -8.84 -9.51 -12.61
CA VAL A 207 -8.71 -8.31 -11.77
C VAL A 207 -9.10 -7.05 -12.55
N ALA A 208 -8.62 -6.91 -13.79
CA ALA A 208 -9.00 -5.80 -14.64
C ALA A 208 -10.51 -5.76 -14.92
N CYS A 209 -11.15 -6.92 -15.15
CA CYS A 209 -12.61 -7.01 -15.29
C CYS A 209 -13.34 -6.56 -14.01
N ALA A 210 -12.87 -6.99 -12.84
CA ALA A 210 -13.46 -6.60 -11.55
C ALA A 210 -13.37 -5.09 -11.32
N ILE A 211 -12.22 -4.48 -11.61
CA ILE A 211 -12.04 -3.03 -11.54
C ILE A 211 -12.98 -2.33 -12.53
N ASP A 212 -13.13 -2.85 -13.75
CA ASP A 212 -14.03 -2.24 -14.75
C ASP A 212 -15.51 -2.26 -14.31
N VAL A 213 -15.96 -3.32 -13.60
CA VAL A 213 -17.28 -3.37 -12.96
C VAL A 213 -17.38 -2.33 -11.84
N LEU A 214 -16.35 -2.21 -10.99
CA LEU A 214 -16.37 -1.25 -9.89
C LEU A 214 -16.34 0.21 -10.35
N ILE A 215 -15.69 0.51 -11.49
CA ILE A 215 -15.76 1.83 -12.13
C ILE A 215 -17.21 2.19 -12.46
N GLU A 216 -18.01 1.23 -12.91
CA GLU A 216 -19.40 1.46 -13.31
C GLU A 216 -20.37 1.53 -12.12
N GLU A 217 -20.09 0.79 -11.05
CA GLU A 217 -21.06 0.56 -9.98
C GLU A 217 -20.68 1.23 -8.65
N ARG A 218 -19.38 1.39 -8.37
CA ARG A 218 -18.85 1.76 -7.04
C ARG A 218 -17.60 2.64 -7.11
N LEU A 219 -17.54 3.54 -8.11
CA LEU A 219 -16.38 4.40 -8.37
C LEU A 219 -15.82 5.13 -7.12
N PRO A 220 -16.64 5.81 -6.27
CA PRO A 220 -16.10 6.54 -5.12
C PRO A 220 -15.40 5.68 -4.08
N ILE A 221 -15.72 4.38 -4.03
CA ILE A 221 -15.11 3.43 -3.11
C ILE A 221 -13.83 2.87 -3.72
N LEU A 222 -13.86 2.55 -5.02
CA LEU A 222 -12.69 2.13 -5.77
C LEU A 222 -11.53 3.15 -5.64
N GLU A 223 -11.84 4.44 -5.75
CA GLU A 223 -10.85 5.54 -5.60
C GLU A 223 -10.27 5.67 -4.19
N ARG A 224 -10.91 5.07 -3.17
CA ARG A 224 -10.36 4.97 -1.81
C ARG A 224 -9.52 3.70 -1.61
N CYS A 225 -9.83 2.65 -2.37
CA CYS A 225 -9.15 1.36 -2.29
C CYS A 225 -7.85 1.32 -3.08
N LEU A 226 -7.79 2.02 -4.21
CA LEU A 226 -6.68 1.99 -5.14
C LEU A 226 -6.17 3.39 -5.45
N ASN A 227 -4.86 3.57 -5.43
CA ASN A 227 -4.23 4.76 -6.01
C ASN A 227 -4.02 4.61 -7.53
N ASP A 228 -3.67 5.72 -8.21
CA ASP A 228 -3.47 5.77 -9.66
C ASP A 228 -2.48 4.70 -10.20
N ASN A 229 -1.46 4.34 -9.41
CA ASN A 229 -0.47 3.34 -9.80
C ASN A 229 -1.04 1.93 -9.74
N GLU A 230 -1.80 1.64 -8.68
CA GLU A 230 -2.48 0.35 -8.52
C GLU A 230 -3.56 0.18 -9.58
N LEU A 231 -4.35 1.23 -9.85
CA LEU A 231 -5.27 1.27 -10.97
C LEU A 231 -4.54 0.99 -12.30
N PHE A 232 -3.36 1.58 -12.51
CA PHE A 232 -2.60 1.33 -13.73
C PHE A 232 -2.15 -0.13 -13.83
N LEU A 233 -1.54 -0.67 -12.77
CA LEU A 233 -0.98 -2.02 -12.77
C LEU A 233 -2.05 -3.12 -12.83
N LEU A 234 -3.21 -2.89 -12.21
CA LEU A 234 -4.28 -3.89 -12.07
C LEU A 234 -5.36 -3.78 -13.16
N TRP A 235 -5.56 -2.61 -13.77
CA TRP A 235 -6.62 -2.40 -14.78
C TRP A 235 -6.07 -1.95 -16.14
N ALA A 236 -5.44 -0.78 -16.23
CA ALA A 236 -5.04 -0.22 -17.52
C ALA A 236 -3.94 -1.05 -18.22
N LYS A 237 -2.93 -1.50 -17.48
CA LYS A 237 -1.82 -2.27 -18.03
C LYS A 237 -2.28 -3.62 -18.60
N PRO A 238 -3.06 -4.46 -17.89
CA PRO A 238 -3.61 -5.69 -18.48
C PRO A 238 -4.42 -5.47 -19.75
N LEU A 239 -5.22 -4.40 -19.81
CA LEU A 239 -5.98 -4.03 -21.02
C LEU A 239 -5.03 -3.71 -22.18
N LEU A 240 -4.01 -2.87 -21.95
CA LEU A 240 -3.04 -2.48 -22.98
C LEU A 240 -2.16 -3.66 -23.43
N ASP A 241 -1.77 -4.54 -22.50
CA ASP A 241 -1.05 -5.78 -22.81
C ASP A 241 -1.90 -6.72 -23.69
N HIS A 242 -3.23 -6.66 -23.56
CA HIS A 242 -4.19 -7.40 -24.38
C HIS A 242 -4.66 -6.61 -25.62
N GLN A 243 -3.88 -5.63 -26.07
CA GLN A 243 -4.16 -4.85 -27.28
C GLN A 243 -5.51 -4.11 -27.26
N PHE A 244 -6.05 -3.82 -26.07
CA PHE A 244 -7.23 -2.97 -25.96
C PHE A 244 -6.95 -1.59 -26.58
N ASN A 245 -7.97 -1.01 -27.21
CA ASN A 245 -7.81 0.27 -27.91
C ASN A 245 -7.40 1.38 -26.93
N ARG A 246 -6.17 1.89 -27.10
CA ARG A 246 -5.58 2.91 -26.24
C ARG A 246 -6.43 4.18 -26.18
N GLU A 247 -6.98 4.64 -27.29
CA GLU A 247 -7.76 5.88 -27.33
C GLU A 247 -9.08 5.71 -26.57
N LEU A 248 -9.71 4.53 -26.67
CA LEU A 248 -10.90 4.24 -25.86
C LEU A 248 -10.57 4.25 -24.35
N LEU A 249 -9.42 3.68 -23.96
CA LEU A 249 -8.97 3.71 -22.57
C LEU A 249 -8.68 5.13 -22.10
N LEU A 250 -7.96 5.93 -22.90
CA LEU A 250 -7.68 7.33 -22.60
C LEU A 250 -8.95 8.16 -22.46
N ASN A 251 -9.93 7.96 -23.34
CA ASN A 251 -11.22 8.63 -23.24
C ASN A 251 -11.97 8.26 -21.95
N LYS A 252 -11.93 6.99 -21.55
CA LYS A 252 -12.51 6.55 -20.28
C LYS A 252 -11.79 7.19 -19.09
N ILE A 253 -10.45 7.23 -19.10
CA ILE A 253 -9.64 7.87 -18.06
C ILE A 253 -9.92 9.38 -17.95
N ARG A 254 -10.04 10.08 -19.08
CA ARG A 254 -10.37 11.51 -19.13
C ARG A 254 -11.76 11.77 -18.56
N ALA A 255 -12.75 10.95 -18.90
CA ALA A 255 -14.10 11.06 -18.37
C ALA A 255 -14.16 10.87 -16.84
N LEU A 256 -13.25 10.06 -16.29
CA LEU A 256 -13.09 9.84 -14.85
C LEU A 256 -12.21 10.90 -14.17
N SER A 257 -11.65 11.86 -14.91
CA SER A 257 -10.74 12.88 -14.39
C SER A 257 -9.46 12.33 -13.73
N TRP A 258 -9.01 11.14 -14.14
CA TRP A 258 -7.80 10.49 -13.62
C TRP A 258 -6.53 11.00 -14.33
N HIS A 259 -6.18 12.27 -14.12
CA HIS A 259 -5.13 12.97 -14.86
C HIS A 259 -3.72 12.33 -14.72
N SER A 260 -3.33 11.87 -13.53
CA SER A 260 -2.04 11.21 -13.36
C SER A 260 -2.01 9.88 -14.14
N MET A 261 -3.12 9.15 -14.14
CA MET A 261 -3.25 7.89 -14.87
C MET A 261 -3.12 8.08 -16.39
N GLU A 262 -3.66 9.18 -16.92
CA GLU A 262 -3.53 9.52 -18.34
C GLU A 262 -2.06 9.61 -18.77
N GLN A 263 -1.24 10.30 -17.98
CA GLN A 263 0.20 10.43 -18.25
C GLN A 263 0.91 9.07 -18.25
N ILE A 264 0.56 8.20 -17.30
CA ILE A 264 1.13 6.84 -17.21
C ILE A 264 0.77 6.05 -18.47
N VAL A 265 -0.50 6.05 -18.89
CA VAL A 265 -0.97 5.31 -20.06
C VAL A 265 -0.35 5.81 -21.37
N VAL A 266 -0.18 7.13 -21.52
CA VAL A 266 0.48 7.72 -22.68
C VAL A 266 1.93 7.23 -22.79
N SER A 267 2.66 7.21 -21.68
CA SER A 267 4.08 6.81 -21.64
C SER A 267 4.31 5.28 -21.73
N TYR A 268 3.27 4.48 -21.51
CA TYR A 268 3.39 3.03 -21.53
C TYR A 268 3.44 2.49 -22.96
N HIS A 269 4.39 1.59 -23.25
CA HIS A 269 4.44 0.84 -24.49
C HIS A 269 4.41 -0.66 -24.17
N PRO A 270 3.36 -1.40 -24.59
CA PRO A 270 3.30 -2.85 -24.40
C PRO A 270 4.53 -3.50 -25.04
N LYS A 271 5.11 -4.49 -24.36
CA LYS A 271 6.16 -5.30 -25.00
C LYS A 271 5.52 -6.05 -26.15
N ALA A 272 6.08 -5.91 -27.36
CA ALA A 272 5.69 -6.74 -28.49
C ALA A 272 5.83 -8.20 -28.08
N HIS A 273 4.72 -8.94 -28.05
CA HIS A 273 4.80 -10.38 -27.98
C HIS A 273 5.39 -10.85 -29.31
N PRO A 274 6.53 -11.58 -29.32
CA PRO A 274 6.95 -12.25 -30.53
C PRO A 274 5.84 -13.25 -30.88
N SER A 275 5.26 -13.05 -32.04
CA SER A 275 4.39 -13.99 -32.75
C SER A 275 5.06 -15.36 -32.91
#